data_AF-A0A7W7GWI8-F1
#
_entry.id   AF-A0A7W7GWI8-F1
#
_cell.length_a   1.000
_cell.length_b   1.000
_cell.length_c   1.000
_cell.angle_alpha   90.00
_cell.angle_beta   90.00
_cell.angle_gamma   90.00
#
_symmetry.space_group_name_H-M   'P 1'
#
loop_
_entity.id
_entity.type
_entity.pdbx_description
1 polymer ?
#
loop_
_entity_poly.entity_id
_entity_poly.type
_entity_poly.pdbx_seq_one_letter_code
_entity_poly.pdbx_strand_id
1 'polypeptide(L)'
;MSFEHLPPHEGHLETFALATRRVIRFSVGYLVVSMLTTVLVLAGVAALRDGAADPLSVGTRATVAISSLILGSAVLVCVIGLLISTIVWVVSAHRVTPTGPGITGYGGLLAAVLLILLSQLLTAPALVLGALQLAAWVALLIGVLTTRSRVRRQTGRTDLGGRRKPTVTSDDWDTSQWDPELLDDIERRGRPTE
;
A
#
# COMPACT_ATOMS: atom_id res chain seq x y z
N MET A 1 18.48 -7.64 3.84
CA MET A 1 17.84 -8.97 3.97
C MET A 1 17.97 -9.66 2.63
N SER A 2 18.96 -10.54 2.51
CA SER A 2 18.96 -11.53 1.42
C SER A 2 17.96 -12.62 1.82
N PHE A 3 17.00 -12.92 0.96
CA PHE A 3 15.98 -13.94 1.19
C PHE A 3 16.47 -15.36 0.82
N GLU A 4 17.78 -15.55 0.70
CA GLU A 4 18.39 -16.76 0.11
C GLU A 4 18.33 -18.01 1.00
N HIS A 5 17.94 -17.91 2.28
CA HIS A 5 18.00 -19.03 3.22
C HIS A 5 16.65 -19.59 3.69
N LEU A 6 15.53 -19.03 3.22
CA LEU A 6 14.21 -19.61 3.48
C LEU A 6 13.83 -20.62 2.39
N PRO A 7 13.07 -21.68 2.72
CA PRO A 7 12.42 -22.49 1.70
C PRO A 7 11.67 -21.56 0.73
N PRO A 8 11.72 -21.77 -0.61
CA PRO A 8 11.19 -20.83 -1.60
C PRO A 8 9.75 -20.39 -1.31
N HIS A 9 8.95 -21.33 -0.80
CA HIS A 9 7.57 -21.12 -0.38
C HIS A 9 7.43 -20.09 0.76
N GLU A 10 8.33 -20.11 1.75
CA GLU A 10 8.26 -19.21 2.90
C GLU A 10 8.66 -17.78 2.55
N GLY A 11 9.71 -17.60 1.73
CA GLY A 11 10.12 -16.29 1.25
C GLY A 11 9.06 -15.59 0.39
N HIS A 12 8.31 -16.36 -0.42
CA HIS A 12 7.19 -15.83 -1.20
C HIS A 12 6.03 -15.35 -0.32
N LEU A 13 5.73 -16.06 0.78
CA LEU A 13 4.69 -15.68 1.74
C LEU A 13 5.03 -14.39 2.48
N GLU A 14 6.28 -14.20 2.89
CA GLU A 14 6.75 -12.97 3.55
C GLU A 14 6.70 -11.78 2.59
N THR A 15 7.15 -11.97 1.35
CA THR A 15 7.08 -10.95 0.30
C THR A 15 5.64 -10.53 0.04
N PHE A 16 4.71 -11.49 -0.05
CA PHE A 16 3.29 -11.22 -0.21
C PHE A 16 2.69 -10.46 0.99
N ALA A 17 3.04 -10.82 2.22
CA ALA A 17 2.57 -10.11 3.42
C ALA A 17 3.06 -8.66 3.45
N LEU A 18 4.31 -8.43 3.06
CA LEU A 18 4.92 -7.10 2.99
C LEU A 18 4.31 -6.26 1.86
N ALA A 19 4.10 -6.84 0.68
CA ALA A 19 3.41 -6.20 -0.44
C ALA A 19 1.97 -5.82 -0.05
N THR A 20 1.25 -6.70 0.63
CA THR A 20 -0.12 -6.43 1.13
C THR A 20 -0.14 -5.25 2.09
N ARG A 21 0.81 -5.17 3.04
CA ARG A 21 0.93 -4.01 3.96
C ARG A 21 1.26 -2.72 3.20
N ARG A 22 2.11 -2.76 2.19
CA ARG A 22 2.45 -1.60 1.35
C ARG A 22 1.22 -1.10 0.60
N VAL A 23 0.45 -1.98 -0.04
CA VAL A 23 -0.79 -1.60 -0.75
C VAL A 23 -1.76 -0.91 0.20
N ILE A 24 -1.98 -1.48 1.39
CA ILE A 24 -2.87 -0.86 2.39
C ILE A 24 -2.36 0.52 2.79
N ARG A 25 -1.07 0.67 3.13
CA ARG A 25 -0.50 1.98 3.50
C ARG A 25 -0.58 3.02 2.39
N PHE A 26 -0.22 2.66 1.16
CA PHE A 26 -0.33 3.56 0.01
C PHE A 26 -1.79 3.90 -0.31
N SER A 27 -2.72 2.95 -0.17
CA SER A 27 -4.15 3.20 -0.36
C SER A 27 -4.72 4.18 0.67
N VAL A 28 -4.27 4.09 1.93
CA VAL A 28 -4.65 5.03 2.99
C VAL A 28 -4.03 6.40 2.72
N GLY A 29 -2.76 6.47 2.32
CA GLY A 29 -2.12 7.72 1.92
C GLY A 29 -2.85 8.41 0.77
N TYR A 30 -3.20 7.65 -0.27
CA TYR A 30 -4.03 8.13 -1.38
C TYR A 30 -5.37 8.66 -0.88
N LEU A 31 -6.11 7.93 -0.04
CA LEU A 31 -7.39 8.37 0.51
C LEU A 31 -7.27 9.69 1.29
N VAL A 32 -6.23 9.84 2.10
CA VAL A 32 -5.99 11.08 2.87
C VAL A 32 -5.76 12.26 1.94
N VAL A 33 -4.89 12.10 0.93
CA VAL A 33 -4.61 13.16 -0.05
C VAL A 33 -5.87 13.50 -0.85
N SER A 34 -6.62 12.50 -1.28
CA SER A 34 -7.92 12.64 -1.96
C SER A 34 -8.95 13.42 -1.14
N MET A 35 -9.09 13.08 0.15
CA MET A 35 -10.01 13.78 1.05
C MET A 35 -9.58 15.22 1.29
N LEU A 36 -8.29 15.46 1.55
CA LEU A 36 -7.77 16.82 1.71
C LEU A 36 -8.01 17.66 0.45
N THR A 37 -7.75 17.10 -0.73
CA THR A 37 -8.01 17.73 -2.02
C THR A 37 -9.50 18.09 -2.17
N THR A 38 -10.39 17.15 -1.85
CA THR A 38 -11.84 17.37 -1.93
C THR A 38 -12.29 18.49 -0.99
N VAL A 39 -11.80 18.50 0.25
CA VAL A 39 -12.11 19.54 1.25
C VAL A 39 -11.59 20.90 0.79
N LEU A 40 -10.36 20.99 0.27
CA LEU A 40 -9.77 22.22 -0.26
C LEU A 40 -10.58 22.78 -1.44
N VAL A 41 -11.01 21.93 -2.37
CA VAL A 41 -11.86 22.34 -3.49
C VAL A 41 -13.21 22.85 -3.01
N LEU A 42 -13.85 22.13 -2.07
CA LEU A 42 -15.13 22.55 -1.50
C LEU A 42 -15.01 23.90 -0.76
N ALA A 43 -13.95 24.10 0.02
CA ALA A 43 -13.69 25.34 0.73
C ALA A 43 -13.43 26.50 -0.26
N GLY A 44 -12.68 26.26 -1.34
CA GLY A 44 -12.48 27.26 -2.39
C GLY A 44 -13.77 27.65 -3.10
N VAL A 45 -14.62 26.67 -3.44
CA VAL A 45 -15.94 26.93 -4.04
C VAL A 45 -16.84 27.70 -3.08
N ALA A 46 -16.83 27.38 -1.78
CA ALA A 46 -17.59 28.12 -0.77
C ALA A 46 -17.12 29.57 -0.66
N ALA A 47 -15.81 29.82 -0.56
CA ALA A 47 -15.25 31.17 -0.47
C ALA A 47 -15.61 32.05 -1.70
N LEU A 48 -15.67 31.45 -2.89
CA LEU A 48 -16.11 32.15 -4.11
C LEU A 48 -17.61 32.44 -4.10
N ARG A 49 -18.43 31.53 -3.57
CA ARG A 49 -19.89 31.71 -3.46
C ARG A 49 -20.27 32.78 -2.44
N ASP A 50 -19.56 32.82 -1.33
CA ASP A 50 -19.83 33.77 -0.23
C ASP A 50 -19.29 35.18 -0.53
N GLY A 51 -18.71 35.40 -1.72
CA GLY A 51 -18.14 36.68 -2.13
C GLY A 51 -16.86 37.07 -1.39
N ALA A 52 -16.29 36.16 -0.59
CA ALA A 52 -15.05 36.39 0.15
C ALA A 52 -13.81 36.46 -0.77
N ALA A 53 -13.91 35.94 -2.00
CA ALA A 53 -12.88 36.02 -3.02
C ALA A 53 -13.47 36.43 -4.38
N ASP A 54 -12.82 37.38 -5.07
CA ASP A 54 -13.20 37.78 -6.42
C ASP A 54 -12.61 36.81 -7.46
N PRO A 55 -13.45 36.04 -8.21
CA PRO A 55 -12.99 35.07 -9.20
C PRO A 55 -12.27 35.69 -10.41
N LEU A 56 -12.48 36.99 -10.67
CA LEU A 56 -11.84 37.68 -11.79
C LEU A 56 -10.49 38.28 -11.41
N SER A 57 -10.21 38.43 -10.11
CA SER A 57 -8.94 38.95 -9.63
C SER A 57 -7.77 38.06 -10.05
N VAL A 58 -6.67 38.71 -10.47
CA VAL A 58 -5.45 38.02 -10.90
C VAL A 58 -4.88 37.15 -9.78
N GLY A 59 -4.94 37.63 -8.53
CA GLY A 59 -4.48 36.89 -7.35
C GLY A 59 -5.28 35.60 -7.09
N THR A 60 -6.61 35.64 -7.23
CA THR A 60 -7.45 34.44 -7.04
C THR A 60 -7.21 33.42 -8.15
N ARG A 61 -7.14 33.86 -9.42
CA ARG A 61 -6.85 32.97 -10.55
C ARG A 61 -5.48 32.31 -10.43
N ALA A 62 -4.44 33.06 -10.06
CA ALA A 62 -3.10 32.53 -9.84
C ALA A 62 -3.08 31.50 -8.70
N THR A 63 -3.74 31.81 -7.58
CA THR A 63 -3.83 30.92 -6.42
C THR A 63 -4.56 29.62 -6.75
N VAL A 64 -5.68 29.69 -7.48
CA VAL A 64 -6.44 28.53 -7.93
C VAL A 64 -5.62 27.67 -8.89
N ALA A 65 -4.92 28.29 -9.85
CA ALA A 65 -4.07 27.56 -10.80
C ALA A 65 -2.90 26.84 -10.10
N ILE A 66 -2.19 27.53 -9.21
CA ILE A 66 -1.04 26.97 -8.47
C ILE A 66 -1.51 25.85 -7.54
N SER A 67 -2.58 26.07 -6.77
CA SER A 67 -3.13 25.04 -5.87
C SER A 67 -3.62 23.82 -6.64
N SER A 68 -4.29 24.01 -7.79
CA SER A 68 -4.70 22.91 -8.66
C SER A 68 -3.51 22.11 -9.20
N LEU A 69 -2.43 22.78 -9.58
CA LEU A 69 -1.20 22.13 -10.05
C LEU A 69 -0.54 21.30 -8.94
N ILE A 70 -0.43 21.86 -7.73
CA ILE A 70 0.14 21.16 -6.56
C ILE A 70 -0.72 19.94 -6.20
N LEU A 71 -2.03 20.12 -6.11
CA LEU A 71 -2.97 19.04 -5.77
C LEU A 71 -2.96 17.94 -6.85
N GLY A 72 -2.99 18.33 -8.13
CA GLY A 72 -2.90 17.40 -9.25
C GLY A 72 -1.60 16.60 -9.24
N SER A 73 -0.48 17.25 -8.92
CA SER A 73 0.83 16.58 -8.80
C SER A 73 0.86 15.59 -7.63
N ALA A 74 0.33 15.98 -6.47
CA ALA A 74 0.26 15.12 -5.29
C ALA A 74 -0.61 13.88 -5.54
N VAL A 75 -1.78 14.06 -6.17
CA VAL A 75 -2.67 12.96 -6.57
C VAL A 75 -1.97 12.03 -7.56
N LEU A 76 -1.28 12.56 -8.57
CA LEU A 76 -0.56 11.77 -9.56
C LEU A 76 0.53 10.89 -8.91
N VAL A 77 1.35 11.46 -8.02
CA VAL A 77 2.38 10.70 -7.28
C VAL A 77 1.74 9.58 -6.45
N CYS A 78 0.61 9.86 -5.79
CA CYS A 78 -0.11 8.84 -5.01
C CYS A 78 -0.65 7.72 -5.88
N VAL A 79 -1.24 8.05 -7.05
CA VAL A 79 -1.74 7.06 -8.01
C VAL A 79 -0.62 6.18 -8.54
N ILE A 80 0.53 6.76 -8.90
CA ILE A 80 1.70 6.01 -9.36
C ILE A 80 2.22 5.08 -8.25
N GLY A 81 2.35 5.58 -7.02
CA GLY A 81 2.78 4.76 -5.88
C GLY A 81 1.82 3.61 -5.59
N LEU A 82 0.51 3.87 -5.67
CA LEU A 82 -0.53 2.85 -5.51
C LEU A 82 -0.47 1.81 -6.63
N LEU A 83 -0.28 2.24 -7.88
CA LEU A 83 -0.15 1.36 -9.03
C LEU A 83 1.04 0.42 -8.88
N ILE A 84 2.23 0.95 -8.60
CA ILE A 84 3.45 0.15 -8.40
C ILE A 84 3.24 -0.84 -7.25
N SER A 85 2.71 -0.37 -6.11
CA SER A 85 2.45 -1.23 -4.96
C SER A 85 1.47 -2.36 -5.30
N THR A 86 0.45 -2.07 -6.11
CA THR A 86 -0.57 -3.02 -6.52
C THR A 86 -0.01 -4.05 -7.49
N ILE A 87 0.80 -3.64 -8.47
CA ILE A 87 1.50 -4.55 -9.39
C ILE A 87 2.38 -5.53 -8.61
N VAL A 88 3.20 -5.02 -7.69
CA VAL A 88 4.07 -5.85 -6.83
C VAL A 88 3.23 -6.84 -6.00
N TRP A 89 2.07 -6.42 -5.51
CA TRP A 89 1.14 -7.29 -4.79
C TRP A 89 0.54 -8.39 -5.66
N VAL A 90 0.11 -8.08 -6.89
CA VAL A 90 -0.43 -9.07 -7.84
C VAL A 90 0.64 -10.10 -8.21
N VAL A 91 1.86 -9.65 -8.52
CA VAL A 91 2.99 -10.54 -8.83
C VAL A 91 3.32 -11.43 -7.64
N SER A 92 3.34 -10.87 -6.43
CA SER A 92 3.59 -11.64 -5.21
C SER A 92 2.47 -12.66 -4.93
N ALA A 93 1.21 -12.32 -5.23
CA ALA A 93 0.08 -13.24 -5.05
C ALA A 93 0.18 -14.47 -5.98
N HIS A 94 0.64 -14.28 -7.22
CA HIS A 94 0.88 -15.37 -8.18
C HIS A 94 2.04 -16.29 -7.77
N ARG A 95 3.03 -15.76 -7.06
CA ARG A 95 4.13 -16.58 -6.51
C ARG A 95 3.69 -17.45 -5.33
N VAL A 96 2.60 -17.08 -4.65
CA VAL A 96 2.09 -17.80 -3.48
C VAL A 96 0.96 -18.76 -3.83
N THR A 97 0.14 -18.42 -4.83
CA THR A 97 -1.00 -19.25 -5.23
C THR A 97 -1.15 -19.27 -6.76
N PRO A 98 -1.55 -20.42 -7.35
CA PRO A 98 -1.69 -20.55 -8.81
C PRO A 98 -2.83 -19.70 -9.40
N THR A 99 -3.78 -19.25 -8.57
CA THR A 99 -4.87 -18.36 -9.00
C THR A 99 -4.60 -16.87 -8.70
N GLY A 100 -3.42 -16.55 -8.16
CA GLY A 100 -3.02 -15.19 -7.79
C GLY A 100 -3.97 -14.55 -6.76
N PRO A 101 -4.44 -13.31 -6.99
CA PRO A 101 -5.46 -12.68 -6.14
C PRO A 101 -6.83 -13.39 -6.14
N GLY A 102 -7.16 -14.11 -7.21
CA GLY A 102 -8.49 -14.67 -7.43
C GLY A 102 -9.51 -13.65 -7.94
N ILE A 103 -10.72 -14.14 -8.26
CA ILE A 103 -11.79 -13.34 -8.88
C ILE A 103 -12.15 -12.12 -8.03
N THR A 104 -12.26 -12.28 -6.70
CA THR A 104 -12.61 -11.18 -5.79
C THR A 104 -11.49 -10.14 -5.69
N GLY A 105 -10.22 -10.56 -5.68
CA GLY A 105 -9.08 -9.66 -5.68
C GLY A 105 -8.98 -8.84 -6.98
N TYR A 106 -9.13 -9.50 -8.13
CA TYR A 106 -9.16 -8.84 -9.44
C TYR A 106 -10.40 -7.95 -9.62
N GLY A 107 -11.56 -8.40 -9.18
CA GLY A 107 -12.80 -7.64 -9.23
C GLY A 107 -12.73 -6.36 -8.40
N GLY A 108 -12.20 -6.45 -7.17
CA GLY A 108 -11.98 -5.28 -6.31
C GLY A 108 -10.99 -4.28 -6.92
N LEU A 109 -9.92 -4.78 -7.54
CA LEU A 109 -8.92 -3.96 -8.22
C LEU A 109 -9.48 -3.28 -9.48
N LEU A 110 -10.21 -4.02 -10.31
CA LEU A 110 -10.86 -3.49 -11.50
C LEU A 110 -11.89 -2.42 -11.13
N ALA A 111 -12.73 -2.69 -10.13
CA ALA A 111 -13.71 -1.74 -9.63
C ALA A 111 -13.02 -0.47 -9.08
N ALA A 112 -11.94 -0.62 -8.31
CA ALA A 112 -11.17 0.50 -7.81
C ALA A 112 -10.56 1.35 -8.93
N VAL A 113 -9.93 0.72 -9.93
CA VAL A 113 -9.34 1.42 -11.09
C VAL A 113 -10.42 2.16 -11.87
N LEU A 114 -11.57 1.52 -12.15
CA LEU A 114 -12.68 2.15 -12.86
C LEU A 114 -13.24 3.35 -12.09
N LEU A 115 -13.44 3.22 -10.77
CA LEU A 115 -13.97 4.31 -9.94
C LEU A 115 -12.98 5.46 -9.81
N ILE A 116 -11.67 5.17 -9.71
CA ILE A 116 -10.62 6.20 -9.74
C ILE A 116 -10.64 6.91 -11.09
N LEU A 117 -10.60 6.18 -12.20
CA LEU A 117 -10.65 6.76 -13.55
C LEU A 117 -11.90 7.61 -13.76
N LEU A 118 -13.07 7.11 -13.36
CA LEU A 118 -14.32 7.83 -13.45
C LEU A 118 -14.28 9.12 -12.62
N SER A 119 -13.67 9.09 -11.43
CA SER A 119 -13.50 10.30 -10.62
C SER A 119 -12.60 11.37 -11.25
N GLN A 120 -11.73 11.01 -12.20
CA GLN A 120 -10.83 11.95 -12.88
C GLN A 120 -11.37 12.41 -14.24
N LEU A 121 -12.16 11.56 -14.92
CA LEU A 121 -12.69 11.84 -16.25
C LEU A 121 -14.08 12.51 -16.21
N LEU A 122 -14.85 12.29 -15.15
CA LEU A 122 -16.21 12.80 -15.05
C LEU A 122 -16.21 14.24 -14.53
N THR A 123 -16.84 15.14 -15.28
CA THR A 123 -17.16 16.49 -14.78
C THR A 123 -18.39 16.40 -13.88
N ALA A 124 -18.18 16.27 -12.56
CA ALA A 124 -19.25 16.15 -11.57
C ALA A 124 -18.94 16.99 -10.32
N PRO A 125 -19.92 17.23 -9.43
CA PRO A 125 -19.69 17.94 -8.17
C PRO A 125 -18.61 17.24 -7.35
N ALA A 126 -17.75 18.02 -6.67
CA ALA A 126 -16.64 17.50 -5.86
C ALA A 126 -17.07 16.43 -4.84
N LEU A 127 -18.30 16.53 -4.32
CA LEU A 127 -18.89 15.56 -3.40
C LEU A 127 -19.12 14.19 -4.08
N VAL A 128 -19.60 14.18 -5.32
CA VAL A 128 -19.77 12.95 -6.12
C VAL A 128 -18.41 12.33 -6.44
N LEU A 129 -17.43 13.15 -6.83
CA LEU A 129 -16.07 12.69 -7.11
C LEU A 129 -15.40 12.11 -5.85
N GLY A 130 -15.58 12.75 -4.69
CA GLY A 130 -15.11 12.25 -3.41
C GLY A 130 -15.77 10.93 -3.01
N ALA A 131 -17.08 10.78 -3.26
CA ALA A 131 -17.80 9.52 -3.02
C ALA A 131 -17.29 8.38 -3.92
N LEU A 132 -16.99 8.66 -5.20
CA LEU A 132 -16.37 7.69 -6.11
C LEU A 132 -14.99 7.25 -5.61
N GLN A 133 -14.16 8.18 -5.14
CA GLN A 133 -12.84 7.88 -4.59
C GLN A 133 -12.92 7.05 -3.29
N LEU A 134 -13.87 7.36 -2.42
CA LEU A 134 -14.14 6.56 -1.22
C LEU A 134 -14.59 5.14 -1.59
N ALA A 135 -15.53 5.01 -2.53
CA ALA A 135 -16.00 3.72 -3.03
C ALA A 135 -14.85 2.92 -3.67
N ALA A 136 -13.97 3.58 -4.43
CA ALA A 136 -12.79 2.95 -5.02
C ALA A 136 -11.84 2.40 -3.95
N TRP A 137 -11.60 3.18 -2.90
CA TRP A 137 -10.77 2.77 -1.77
C TRP A 137 -11.38 1.57 -1.04
N VAL A 138 -12.69 1.59 -0.77
CA VAL A 138 -13.39 0.46 -0.14
C VAL A 138 -13.30 -0.79 -1.01
N ALA A 139 -13.54 -0.68 -2.32
CA ALA A 139 -13.45 -1.80 -3.26
C ALA A 139 -12.03 -2.41 -3.29
N LEU A 140 -10.99 -1.57 -3.33
CA LEU A 140 -9.61 -2.02 -3.26
C LEU A 140 -9.31 -2.73 -1.94
N LEU A 141 -9.71 -2.14 -0.81
CA LEU A 141 -9.45 -2.68 0.52
C LEU A 141 -10.14 -4.03 0.71
N ILE A 142 -11.41 -4.16 0.28
CA ILE A 142 -12.15 -5.43 0.28
C ILE A 142 -11.43 -6.47 -0.60
N GLY A 143 -11.01 -6.11 -1.81
CA GLY A 143 -10.29 -7.02 -2.71
C GLY A 143 -8.98 -7.53 -2.08
N VAL A 144 -8.20 -6.63 -1.47
CA VAL A 144 -6.94 -6.97 -0.80
C VAL A 144 -7.17 -7.84 0.44
N LEU A 145 -8.15 -7.48 1.28
CA LEU A 145 -8.44 -8.22 2.52
C LEU A 145 -9.05 -9.60 2.24
N THR A 146 -9.94 -9.72 1.27
CA THR A 146 -10.52 -11.01 0.87
C THR A 146 -9.45 -11.92 0.31
N THR A 147 -8.58 -11.42 -0.57
CA THR A 147 -7.41 -12.16 -1.08
C THR A 147 -6.50 -12.63 0.05
N ARG A 148 -6.15 -11.73 0.98
CA ARG A 148 -5.33 -12.07 2.16
C ARG A 148 -5.99 -13.16 3.00
N SER A 149 -7.29 -13.05 3.27
CA SER A 149 -8.04 -14.03 4.06
C SER A 149 -8.06 -15.40 3.37
N ARG A 150 -8.18 -15.43 2.05
CA ARG A 150 -8.17 -16.65 1.24
C ARG A 150 -6.80 -17.32 1.28
N VAL A 151 -5.73 -16.57 1.03
CA VAL A 151 -4.35 -17.08 1.09
C VAL A 151 -4.03 -17.60 2.50
N ARG A 152 -4.48 -16.89 3.55
CA ARG A 152 -4.35 -17.35 4.94
C ARG A 152 -5.07 -18.69 5.19
N ARG A 153 -6.27 -18.88 4.66
CA ARG A 153 -7.01 -20.15 4.77
C ARG A 153 -6.31 -21.28 4.02
N GLN A 154 -5.75 -21.01 2.85
CA GLN A 154 -5.06 -22.01 2.02
C GLN A 154 -3.70 -22.44 2.59
N THR A 155 -2.99 -21.52 3.24
CA THR A 155 -1.61 -21.75 3.72
C THR A 155 -1.54 -22.06 5.22
N GLY A 156 -2.66 -21.95 5.96
CA GLY A 156 -2.72 -22.16 7.41
C GLY A 156 -1.95 -21.11 8.23
N ARG A 157 -1.23 -20.18 7.59
CA ARG A 157 -0.31 -19.25 8.26
C ARG A 157 -1.08 -18.04 8.80
N THR A 158 -1.32 -18.00 10.11
CA THR A 158 -2.01 -16.89 10.78
C THR A 158 -1.30 -15.55 10.69
N ASP A 159 0.01 -15.60 10.42
CA ASP A 159 0.93 -14.48 10.59
C ASP A 159 1.05 -13.60 9.34
N LEU A 160 0.39 -13.98 8.23
CA LEU A 160 0.31 -13.22 6.99
C LEU A 160 -0.29 -11.82 7.26
N GLY A 161 0.59 -10.88 7.62
CA GLY A 161 0.31 -9.48 7.93
C GLY A 161 0.14 -9.12 9.42
N GLY A 162 0.36 -10.05 10.37
CA GLY A 162 0.05 -9.85 11.79
C GLY A 162 1.24 -9.61 12.73
N ARG A 163 2.25 -10.47 12.71
CA ARG A 163 3.39 -10.31 13.64
C ARG A 163 4.33 -9.21 13.14
N ARG A 164 4.65 -8.24 14.00
CA ARG A 164 5.94 -7.55 13.93
C ARG A 164 6.96 -8.60 14.35
N LYS A 165 7.46 -9.43 13.43
CA LYS A 165 8.75 -10.07 13.69
C LYS A 165 9.74 -8.91 13.83
N PRO A 166 10.49 -8.81 14.94
CA PRO A 166 11.56 -7.83 15.03
C PRO A 166 12.49 -8.03 13.84
N THR A 167 12.92 -6.93 13.22
CA THR A 167 13.75 -6.91 12.00
C THR A 167 15.11 -7.60 12.21
N VAL A 168 15.46 -7.85 13.47
CA VAL A 168 16.65 -8.52 13.96
C VAL A 168 16.20 -9.39 15.14
N THR A 169 16.26 -10.71 15.00
CA THR A 169 16.15 -11.65 16.10
C THR A 169 17.54 -12.00 16.64
N SER A 170 17.67 -12.43 17.90
CA SER A 170 18.94 -12.93 18.45
C SER A 170 19.56 -14.01 17.57
N ASP A 171 18.69 -14.82 16.96
CA ASP A 171 19.05 -15.91 16.07
C ASP A 171 19.65 -15.43 14.75
N ASP A 172 19.42 -14.16 14.35
CA ASP A 172 20.08 -13.56 13.18
C ASP A 172 21.52 -13.14 13.50
N TRP A 173 21.89 -13.02 14.77
CA TRP A 173 23.27 -12.78 15.21
C TRP A 173 23.93 -14.04 15.76
N ASP A 174 23.23 -15.17 15.71
CA ASP A 174 23.81 -16.42 16.13
C ASP A 174 24.88 -16.82 15.12
N THR A 175 26.13 -16.70 15.56
CA THR A 175 27.34 -17.04 14.82
C THR A 175 27.29 -18.45 14.25
N SER A 176 26.48 -19.35 14.84
CA SER A 176 26.24 -20.72 14.35
C SER A 176 25.73 -20.79 12.91
N GLN A 177 25.00 -19.77 12.43
CA GLN A 177 24.44 -19.77 11.07
C GLN A 177 25.41 -19.29 9.99
N TRP A 178 26.36 -18.42 10.33
CA TRP A 178 27.21 -17.75 9.34
C TRP A 178 28.65 -18.29 9.34
N ASP A 179 29.08 -18.87 10.45
CA ASP A 179 30.40 -19.48 10.59
C ASP A 179 30.33 -20.67 11.56
N PRO A 180 30.01 -21.88 11.07
CA PRO A 180 29.93 -23.07 11.92
C PRO A 180 31.28 -23.42 12.55
N GLU A 181 32.40 -23.05 11.92
CA GLU A 181 33.75 -23.27 12.46
C GLU A 181 34.02 -22.37 13.69
N LEU A 182 33.45 -21.16 13.71
CA LEU A 182 33.53 -20.27 14.87
C LEU A 182 32.79 -20.83 16.09
N LEU A 183 31.68 -21.53 15.88
CA LEU A 183 30.93 -22.17 16.97
C LEU A 183 31.72 -23.32 17.60
N ASP A 184 32.34 -24.15 16.75
CA ASP A 184 33.22 -25.24 17.19
C ASP A 184 34.44 -24.70 17.96
N ASP A 185 35.01 -23.56 17.54
CA ASP A 185 36.14 -22.95 18.26
C ASP A 185 35.70 -22.32 19.59
N ILE A 186 34.49 -21.75 19.68
CA ILE A 186 33.91 -21.27 20.94
C ILE A 186 33.61 -22.43 21.89
N GLU A 187 33.03 -23.53 21.42
CA GLU A 187 32.80 -24.73 22.24
C GLU A 187 34.12 -25.36 22.70
N ARG A 188 35.14 -25.39 21.84
CA ARG A 188 36.46 -25.91 22.15
C ARG A 188 37.18 -25.08 23.20
N ARG A 189 37.00 -23.76 23.19
CA ARG A 189 37.56 -22.82 24.20
C ARG A 189 36.71 -22.71 25.46
N GLY A 190 35.41 -23.01 25.37
CA GLY A 190 34.46 -22.97 26.47
C GLY A 190 34.46 -24.22 27.35
N ARG A 191 35.06 -25.33 26.88
CA ARG A 191 35.36 -26.49 27.73
C ARG A 191 36.57 -26.15 28.62
N PRO A 192 36.41 -26.02 29.94
CA PRO A 192 37.55 -26.01 30.84
C PRO A 192 38.27 -27.34 30.62
N THR A 193 39.54 -27.28 30.27
CA THR A 193 40.42 -28.45 30.28
C THR A 193 40.42 -29.03 31.69
N GLU A 194 39.77 -30.19 31.87
CA GLU A 194 40.18 -31.16 32.90
C GLU A 194 41.38 -31.96 32.40
#